data_AF-A0A0U3MTY4-F1
#
_entry.id   AF-A0A0U3MTY4-F1
#
_cell.length_a   1.000
_cell.length_b   1.000
_cell.length_c   1.000
_cell.angle_alpha   90.00
_cell.angle_beta   90.00
_cell.angle_gamma   90.00
#
_symmetry.space_group_name_H-M   'P 1'
#
loop_
_entity.id
_entity.type
_entity.pdbx_description
1 polymer ?
#
loop_
_entity_poly.entity_id
_entity_poly.type
_entity_poly.pdbx_seq_one_letter_code
_entity_poly.pdbx_strand_id
1 'polypeptide(L)'
;MRLRERDLVTVYLKRWQEIEDDEGNSIKGYSNEAIELKMNVQSAGGQIAATLYGSELPYVKACKYQGEVVIQEKDGICLYTKLLIQPLTLEDFNCLVHSLVGNDDSINPLMNKKIISPNLKPDYEVISIQPYSTHLNITLKRI
;
A
#
# COMPACT_ATOMS: atom_id res chain seq x y z
N MET A 1 -20.77 -6.19 11.69
CA MET A 1 -20.47 -7.11 10.56
C MET A 1 -18.98 -7.42 10.62
N ARG A 2 -18.58 -8.69 10.72
CA ARG A 2 -17.16 -9.09 10.81
C ARG A 2 -16.64 -9.42 9.42
N LEU A 3 -15.50 -8.84 9.03
CA LEU A 3 -14.85 -9.16 7.76
C LEU A 3 -14.31 -10.60 7.81
N ARG A 4 -14.48 -11.33 6.71
CA ARG A 4 -13.98 -12.70 6.57
C ARG A 4 -12.56 -12.65 6.02
N GLU A 5 -11.66 -13.46 6.55
CA GLU A 5 -10.25 -13.45 6.15
C GLU A 5 -10.02 -13.78 4.68
N ARG A 6 -10.85 -14.66 4.10
CA ARG A 6 -10.81 -15.00 2.67
C ARG A 6 -11.10 -13.83 1.72
N ASP A 7 -11.83 -12.82 2.21
CA ASP A 7 -12.26 -11.66 1.44
C ASP A 7 -11.23 -10.50 1.59
N LEU A 8 -10.18 -10.69 2.40
CA LEU A 8 -9.10 -9.73 2.59
C LEU A 8 -8.05 -9.90 1.50
N VAL A 9 -7.63 -8.77 0.95
CA VAL A 9 -6.54 -8.67 0.00
C VAL A 9 -5.38 -7.96 0.68
N THR A 10 -4.17 -8.47 0.48
CA THR A 10 -2.95 -7.79 0.92
C THR A 10 -2.65 -6.63 -0.04
N VAL A 11 -2.61 -5.43 0.50
CA VAL A 11 -2.27 -4.19 -0.23
C VAL A 11 -1.15 -3.48 0.50
N TYR A 12 -0.57 -2.49 -0.16
CA TYR A 12 0.56 -1.76 0.41
C TYR A 12 0.31 -0.27 0.39
N LEU A 13 0.43 0.33 1.57
CA LEU A 13 0.24 1.75 1.79
C LEU A 13 1.58 2.47 1.66
N LYS A 14 1.61 3.51 0.84
CA LYS A 14 2.68 4.49 0.77
C LYS A 14 2.18 5.81 1.31
N ARG A 15 2.87 6.33 2.32
CA ARG A 15 2.47 7.60 2.94
C ARG A 15 2.70 8.76 1.98
N TRP A 16 1.75 9.67 1.91
CA TRP A 16 1.97 10.94 1.23
C TRP A 16 2.88 11.84 2.08
N GLN A 17 3.85 12.48 1.44
CA GLN A 17 4.76 13.41 2.10
C GLN A 17 5.09 14.59 1.19
N GLU A 18 5.17 15.77 1.79
CA GLU A 18 5.70 16.97 1.15
C GLU A 18 7.12 17.14 1.66
N ILE A 19 8.09 16.93 0.78
CA ILE A 19 9.51 17.14 1.09
C ILE A 19 9.82 18.57 0.67
N GLU A 20 10.31 19.36 1.62
CA GLU A 20 10.86 20.67 1.35
C GLU A 20 12.35 20.51 1.04
N ASP A 21 12.77 20.95 -0.14
CA ASP A 21 14.17 21.00 -0.49
C ASP A 21 14.82 22.30 0.03
N ASP A 22 16.16 22.36 0.04
CA ASP A 22 16.96 23.49 0.54
C ASP A 22 16.65 24.80 -0.21
N GLU A 23 16.05 24.71 -1.39
CA GLU A 23 15.59 25.85 -2.20
C GLU A 23 14.13 26.29 -1.90
N GLY A 24 13.49 25.74 -0.87
CA GLY A 24 12.11 26.08 -0.48
C GLY A 24 11.04 25.60 -1.47
N ASN A 25 11.40 24.68 -2.38
CA ASN A 25 10.47 24.07 -3.32
C ASN A 25 9.78 22.86 -2.68
N SER A 26 8.45 22.83 -2.70
CA SER A 26 7.66 21.70 -2.17
C SER A 26 7.54 20.59 -3.20
N ILE A 27 8.33 19.53 -3.04
CA ILE A 27 8.23 18.32 -3.87
C ILE A 27 7.16 17.41 -3.26
N LYS A 28 6.02 17.28 -3.95
CA LYS A 28 4.93 16.38 -3.56
C LYS A 28 5.28 14.95 -3.95
N GLY A 29 5.30 14.03 -2.99
CA GLY A 29 5.69 12.65 -3.24
C GLY A 29 5.06 11.64 -2.31
N TYR A 30 5.45 10.40 -2.51
CA TYR A 30 5.11 9.28 -1.63
C TYR A 30 6.38 8.76 -0.96
N SER A 31 6.23 8.23 0.25
CA SER A 31 7.32 7.57 0.96
C SER A 31 7.81 6.33 0.20
N ASN A 32 9.11 6.08 0.33
CA ASN A 32 9.74 4.84 -0.14
C ASN A 32 9.34 3.64 0.72
N GLU A 33 8.88 3.87 1.95
CA GLU A 33 8.42 2.83 2.86
C GLU A 33 7.00 2.39 2.51
N ALA A 34 6.83 1.09 2.28
CA ALA A 34 5.54 0.47 2.00
C ALA A 34 5.08 -0.33 3.23
N ILE A 35 3.92 0.03 3.77
CA ILE A 35 3.31 -0.65 4.91
C ILE A 35 2.35 -1.71 4.36
N GLU A 36 2.60 -2.98 4.66
CA GLU A 36 1.68 -4.07 4.30
C GLU A 36 0.43 -4.01 5.18
N LEU A 37 -0.74 -4.05 4.55
CA LEU A 37 -2.01 -4.11 5.26
C LEU A 37 -3.00 -5.03 4.54
N LYS A 38 -3.94 -5.56 5.31
CA LYS A 38 -5.00 -6.43 4.79
C LYS A 38 -6.33 -5.70 4.86
N MET A 39 -6.96 -5.51 3.70
CA MET A 39 -8.28 -4.87 3.60
C MET A 39 -9.17 -5.60 2.60
N ASN A 40 -10.48 -5.50 2.77
CA ASN A 40 -11.41 -5.96 1.75
C ASN A 40 -11.54 -4.88 0.69
N VAL A 41 -11.37 -5.25 -0.58
CA VAL A 41 -11.37 -4.32 -1.72
C VAL A 41 -12.53 -4.70 -2.63
N GLN A 42 -13.43 -3.76 -2.87
CA GLN A 42 -14.59 -3.94 -3.74
C GLN A 42 -14.64 -2.81 -4.77
N SER A 43 -15.25 -3.07 -5.93
CA SER A 43 -15.56 -1.99 -6.87
C SER A 43 -16.63 -1.08 -6.25
N ALA A 44 -16.48 0.24 -6.39
CA ALA A 44 -17.53 1.16 -6.00
C ALA A 44 -18.77 0.90 -6.87
N GLY A 45 -19.94 0.85 -6.24
CA GLY A 45 -21.19 0.53 -6.92
C GLY A 45 -22.41 1.04 -6.15
N GLY A 46 -23.58 0.90 -6.76
CA GLY A 46 -24.84 1.42 -6.22
C GLY A 46 -25.18 2.84 -6.69
N GLN A 47 -26.44 3.22 -6.52
CA GLN A 47 -26.98 4.49 -7.02
C GLN A 47 -26.25 5.71 -6.43
N ILE A 48 -25.89 5.66 -5.15
CA ILE A 48 -25.20 6.78 -4.47
C ILE A 48 -23.81 7.03 -5.07
N ALA A 49 -23.02 5.97 -5.27
CA ALA A 49 -21.68 6.08 -5.83
C ALA A 49 -21.73 6.50 -7.32
N ALA A 50 -22.72 6.02 -8.07
CA ALA A 50 -22.92 6.41 -9.47
C ALA A 50 -23.24 7.91 -9.61
N THR A 51 -24.06 8.47 -8.72
CA THR A 51 -24.32 9.92 -8.70
C THR A 51 -23.10 10.73 -8.32
N LEU A 52 -22.31 10.26 -7.34
CA LEU A 52 -21.15 11.00 -6.84
C LEU A 52 -19.96 11.00 -7.82
N TYR A 53 -19.66 9.85 -8.41
CA TYR A 53 -18.47 9.65 -9.24
C TYR A 53 -18.78 9.61 -10.74
N GLY A 54 -20.05 9.45 -11.14
CA GLY A 54 -20.47 9.43 -12.54
C GLY A 54 -19.62 8.50 -13.40
N SER A 55 -18.95 9.06 -14.41
CA SER A 55 -18.06 8.35 -15.34
C SER A 55 -16.78 7.80 -14.70
N GLU A 56 -16.42 8.26 -13.50
CA GLU A 56 -15.22 7.81 -12.78
C GLU A 56 -15.48 6.58 -11.91
N LEU A 57 -16.75 6.19 -11.70
CA LEU A 57 -17.15 5.02 -10.92
C LEU A 57 -16.31 3.74 -11.17
N PRO A 58 -15.99 3.33 -12.42
CA PRO A 58 -15.16 2.13 -12.64
C PRO A 58 -13.73 2.23 -12.07
N TYR A 59 -13.23 3.44 -11.85
CA TYR A 59 -11.90 3.73 -11.31
C TYR A 59 -11.90 3.96 -9.81
N VAL A 60 -13.08 3.89 -9.17
CA VAL A 60 -13.23 4.04 -7.72
C VAL A 60 -13.40 2.66 -7.10
N LYS A 61 -12.66 2.40 -6.02
CA LYS A 61 -12.79 1.21 -5.19
C LYS A 61 -13.29 1.60 -3.81
N ALA A 62 -14.22 0.81 -3.29
CA ALA A 62 -14.69 0.90 -1.92
C ALA A 62 -13.99 -0.19 -1.10
N CYS A 63 -13.26 0.21 -0.08
CA CYS A 63 -12.45 -0.69 0.73
C CYS A 63 -12.91 -0.66 2.19
N LYS A 64 -12.79 -1.80 2.86
CA LYS A 64 -13.03 -1.91 4.30
C LYS A 64 -11.77 -2.39 4.99
N TYR A 65 -11.25 -1.56 5.88
CA TYR A 65 -10.05 -1.84 6.63
C TYR A 65 -10.37 -2.01 8.11
N GLN A 66 -9.80 -3.04 8.72
CA GLN A 66 -9.91 -3.31 10.13
C GLN A 66 -8.50 -3.66 10.64
N GLY A 67 -7.84 -2.69 11.25
CA GLY A 67 -6.50 -2.84 11.80
C GLY A 67 -6.05 -1.56 12.51
N GLU A 68 -4.80 -1.56 12.97
CA GLU A 68 -4.25 -0.51 13.82
C GLU A 68 -3.48 0.57 13.05
N VAL A 69 -3.07 0.26 11.80
CA VAL A 69 -2.37 1.24 10.95
C VAL A 69 -3.28 2.43 10.66
N VAL A 70 -2.80 3.63 11.00
CA VAL A 70 -3.45 4.90 10.67
C VAL A 70 -3.24 5.18 9.18
N ILE A 71 -4.34 5.29 8.45
CA ILE A 71 -4.39 5.64 7.03
C ILE A 71 -4.92 7.08 6.94
N GLN A 72 -4.32 7.89 6.07
CA GLN A 72 -4.70 9.28 5.86
C GLN A 72 -5.17 9.50 4.42
N GLU A 73 -5.93 10.58 4.24
CA GLU A 73 -6.29 11.04 2.89
C GLU A 73 -5.02 11.43 2.13
N LYS A 74 -5.04 11.27 0.80
CA LYS A 74 -3.90 11.38 -0.12
C LYS A 74 -2.88 10.24 -0.06
N ASP A 75 -2.93 9.36 0.95
CA ASP A 75 -2.04 8.21 0.96
C ASP A 75 -2.23 7.35 -0.30
N GLY A 76 -1.14 6.74 -0.75
CA GLY A 76 -1.11 5.89 -1.92
C GLY A 76 -1.34 4.42 -1.57
N ILE A 77 -2.16 3.73 -2.35
CA ILE A 77 -2.35 2.28 -2.23
C ILE A 77 -1.87 1.58 -3.51
N CYS A 78 -0.98 0.62 -3.32
CA CYS A 78 -0.56 -0.33 -4.36
C CYS A 78 -1.42 -1.60 -4.24
N LEU A 79 -2.39 -1.76 -5.13
CA LEU A 79 -3.22 -2.96 -5.25
C LEU A 79 -2.57 -4.00 -6.16
N TYR A 80 -1.94 -3.54 -7.23
CA TYR A 80 -1.26 -4.38 -8.20
C TYR A 80 0.23 -4.28 -7.94
N THR A 81 0.72 -4.99 -6.93
CA THR A 81 2.16 -5.26 -6.87
C THR A 81 2.51 -6.08 -8.10
N LYS A 82 3.01 -5.41 -9.13
CA LYS A 82 3.80 -6.06 -10.17
C LYS A 82 4.91 -6.76 -9.41
N LEU A 83 4.88 -8.09 -9.36
CA LEU A 83 6.04 -8.87 -8.98
C LEU A 83 7.08 -8.58 -10.05
N LEU A 84 7.80 -7.47 -9.91
CA LEU A 84 9.11 -7.36 -10.53
C LEU A 84 9.98 -8.27 -9.68
N ILE A 85 10.08 -9.51 -10.12
CA ILE A 85 11.19 -10.38 -9.79
C ILE A 85 12.41 -9.67 -10.39
N GLN A 86 12.91 -8.66 -9.68
CA GLN A 86 14.20 -8.07 -10.00
C GLN A 86 15.19 -9.18 -9.64
N PRO A 87 16.05 -9.66 -10.56
CA PRO A 87 17.18 -10.46 -10.12
C PRO A 87 17.94 -9.60 -9.12
N LEU A 88 18.07 -10.05 -7.86
CA LEU A 88 18.94 -9.39 -6.90
C LEU A 88 20.29 -9.21 -7.59
N THR A 89 20.81 -7.98 -7.61
CA THR A 89 22.16 -7.77 -8.13
C THR A 89 23.14 -8.47 -7.17
N LEU A 90 24.29 -8.90 -7.70
CA LEU A 90 25.30 -9.65 -6.95
C LEU A 90 25.83 -8.90 -5.69
N GLU A 91 25.62 -7.58 -5.66
CA GLU A 91 25.96 -6.67 -4.56
C GLU A 91 25.05 -6.85 -3.34
N ASP A 92 23.74 -7.12 -3.54
CA ASP A 92 22.81 -7.48 -2.47
C ASP A 92 23.11 -8.88 -1.90
N PHE A 93 23.64 -9.79 -2.73
CA PHE A 93 24.07 -11.12 -2.28
C PHE A 93 25.28 -11.05 -1.35
N ASN A 94 26.31 -10.25 -1.70
CA ASN A 94 27.54 -10.15 -0.91
C ASN A 94 27.34 -9.52 0.48
N CYS A 95 26.37 -8.62 0.64
CA CYS A 95 26.02 -8.07 1.95
C CYS A 95 25.37 -9.14 2.85
N LEU A 96 24.62 -10.07 2.25
CA LEU A 96 24.07 -11.24 2.94
C LEU A 96 25.19 -12.23 3.34
N VAL A 97 26.16 -12.49 2.45
CA VAL A 97 27.22 -13.48 2.74
C VAL A 97 28.19 -13.04 3.84
N HIS A 98 28.46 -11.74 3.99
CA HIS A 98 29.36 -11.27 5.07
C HIS A 98 28.76 -11.44 6.48
N SER A 99 27.44 -11.60 6.61
CA SER A 99 26.77 -11.88 7.88
C SER A 99 26.62 -13.39 8.16
N LEU A 100 26.91 -14.26 7.18
CA LEU A 100 26.71 -15.72 7.26
C LEU A 100 27.93 -16.49 7.78
N VAL A 101 29.02 -15.82 8.18
CA VAL A 101 30.07 -16.46 9.00
C VAL A 101 29.69 -16.32 10.48
N GLY A 102 28.55 -16.89 10.82
CA GLY A 102 27.99 -16.94 12.17
C GLY A 102 26.84 -17.94 12.16
N ASN A 103 27.13 -19.16 12.62
CA ASN A 103 26.16 -20.23 12.74
C ASN A 103 25.06 -19.84 13.75
N ASP A 104 23.90 -19.43 13.27
CA ASP A 104 22.68 -19.34 14.09
C ASP A 104 21.46 -19.63 13.19
N ASP A 105 20.68 -20.66 13.54
CA ASP A 105 19.51 -21.18 12.80
C ASP A 105 18.30 -20.20 12.74
N SER A 106 18.49 -18.91 13.04
CA SER A 106 17.43 -17.89 13.13
C SER A 106 17.21 -17.08 11.83
N ILE A 107 17.81 -17.45 10.68
CA ILE A 107 17.82 -16.63 9.45
C ILE A 107 16.82 -17.11 8.37
N ASN A 108 15.81 -17.92 8.70
CA ASN A 108 14.79 -18.34 7.72
C ASN A 108 13.59 -17.40 7.45
N PRO A 109 13.35 -16.27 8.16
CA PRO A 109 12.23 -15.38 7.79
C PRO A 109 12.54 -14.30 6.72
N LEU A 110 13.80 -13.96 6.45
CA LEU A 110 14.11 -12.77 5.61
C LEU A 110 13.98 -12.99 4.10
N MET A 111 13.89 -14.23 3.61
CA MET A 111 13.80 -14.53 2.17
C MET A 111 12.44 -14.19 1.52
N ASN A 112 11.40 -13.89 2.33
CA ASN A 112 10.08 -13.50 1.82
C ASN A 112 9.73 -12.04 2.09
N LYS A 113 10.73 -11.16 2.29
CA LYS A 113 10.45 -9.72 2.25
C LYS A 113 10.05 -9.38 0.82
N LYS A 114 8.73 -9.30 0.58
CA LYS A 114 8.15 -8.81 -0.68
C LYS A 114 8.49 -7.32 -0.79
N ILE A 115 9.71 -7.04 -1.24
CA ILE A 115 10.20 -5.68 -1.44
C ILE A 115 9.44 -5.14 -2.65
N ILE A 116 8.44 -4.32 -2.39
CA ILE A 116 7.88 -3.47 -3.44
C ILE A 116 8.96 -2.47 -3.76
N SER A 117 9.28 -2.33 -5.04
CA SER A 117 10.28 -1.35 -5.47
C SER A 117 9.93 0.00 -4.82
N PRO A 118 10.87 0.62 -4.07
CA PRO A 118 10.59 1.87 -3.35
C PRO A 118 10.11 2.98 -4.29
N ASN A 119 10.50 2.88 -5.57
CA ASN A 119 10.12 3.80 -6.65
C ASN A 119 8.75 3.48 -7.32
N LEU A 120 8.02 2.44 -6.91
CA LEU A 120 6.73 2.13 -7.53
C LEU A 120 5.68 3.19 -7.14
N LYS A 121 5.21 3.98 -8.11
CA LYS A 121 4.10 4.92 -7.90
C LYS A 121 2.84 4.13 -7.47
N PRO A 122 2.07 4.60 -6.48
CA PRO A 122 0.82 3.95 -6.10
C PRO A 122 -0.19 3.94 -7.26
N ASP A 123 -0.99 2.89 -7.35
CA ASP A 123 -2.04 2.74 -8.37
C ASP A 123 -3.28 3.57 -8.02
N TYR A 124 -3.54 3.75 -6.72
CA TYR A 124 -4.72 4.44 -6.21
C TYR A 124 -4.34 5.44 -5.12
N GLU A 125 -5.12 6.49 -5.01
CA GLU A 125 -5.08 7.49 -3.94
C GLU A 125 -6.28 7.30 -3.00
N VAL A 126 -6.05 7.46 -1.70
CA VAL A 126 -7.13 7.55 -0.71
C VAL A 126 -7.80 8.91 -0.81
N ILE A 127 -9.04 8.93 -1.30
CA ILE A 127 -9.80 10.17 -1.48
C ILE A 127 -10.74 10.49 -0.31
N SER A 128 -11.10 9.49 0.49
CA SER A 128 -12.01 9.68 1.62
C SER A 128 -11.92 8.51 2.58
N ILE A 129 -12.02 8.83 3.88
CA ILE A 129 -12.05 7.86 4.98
C ILE A 129 -13.27 8.14 5.84
N GLN A 130 -14.10 7.11 6.02
CA GLN A 130 -15.28 7.16 6.87
C GLN A 130 -15.07 6.21 8.05
N PRO A 131 -14.86 6.72 9.27
CA PRO A 131 -14.66 5.89 10.44
C PRO A 131 -15.98 5.30 10.95
N TYR A 132 -15.99 4.00 11.24
CA TYR A 132 -17.06 3.31 11.94
C TYR A 132 -16.51 2.66 13.22
N SER A 133 -17.41 2.27 14.12
CA SER A 133 -17.04 1.65 15.41
C SER A 133 -16.21 0.36 15.30
N THR A 134 -16.14 -0.30 14.14
CA THR A 134 -15.47 -1.59 13.96
C THR A 134 -14.50 -1.66 12.79
N HIS A 135 -14.54 -0.68 11.88
CA HIS A 135 -13.77 -0.67 10.64
C HIS A 135 -13.73 0.76 10.07
N LEU A 136 -12.81 1.00 9.15
CA LEU A 136 -12.78 2.18 8.30
C LEU A 136 -13.31 1.80 6.92
N ASN A 137 -14.27 2.58 6.40
CA ASN A 137 -14.59 2.54 4.99
C ASN A 137 -13.69 3.55 4.28
N ILE A 138 -12.87 3.06 3.37
CA ILE A 138 -11.89 3.84 2.65
C ILE A 138 -12.28 3.85 1.19
N THR A 139 -12.37 5.04 0.60
CA THR A 139 -12.63 5.18 -0.82
C THR A 139 -11.32 5.48 -1.53
N LEU A 140 -11.01 4.66 -2.53
CA LEU A 140 -9.80 4.76 -3.33
C LEU A 140 -10.16 5.21 -4.75
N LYS A 141 -9.37 6.12 -5.32
CA LYS A 141 -9.49 6.55 -6.73
C LYS A 141 -8.21 6.24 -7.47
N ARG A 142 -8.32 5.69 -8.68
CA ARG A 142 -7.15 5.39 -9.52
C ARG A 142 -6.44 6.69 -9.93
N ILE A 143 -5.10 6.69 -9.87
CA ILE A 143 -4.22 7.80 -10.29
C ILE A 143 -3.83 7.68 -11.76
#